data_AF-A0A8S9S5E8-F1
#
_entry.id   AF-A0A8S9S5E8-F1
#
_cell.length_a   1.000
_cell.length_b   1.000
_cell.length_c   1.000
_cell.angle_alpha   90.00
_cell.angle_beta   90.00
_cell.angle_gamma   90.00
#
_symmetry.space_group_name_H-M   'P 1'
#
loop_
_entity.id
_entity.type
_entity.pdbx_description
1 polymer ?
#
loop_
_entity_poly.entity_id
_entity_poly.type
_entity_poly.pdbx_seq_one_letter_code
_entity_poly.pdbx_strand_id
1 'polypeptide(L)' 'MVLMPPLTSRPAGRCRKNMIPSTGEFPVSKKTKLIPNRCGRCRGVGHNRSRCNEPI' A
#
# COMPACT_ATOMS: atom_id res chain seq x y z
N MET A 1 -21.47 14.61 -20.40
CA MET A 1 -20.20 13.85 -20.41
C MET A 1 -19.80 13.58 -18.97
N VAL A 2 -19.58 12.34 -18.56
CA VAL A 2 -19.12 12.00 -17.21
C VAL A 2 -17.60 11.85 -17.27
N LEU A 3 -16.87 12.76 -16.64
CA LEU A 3 -15.41 12.70 -16.54
C LEU A 3 -15.06 11.67 -15.46
N MET A 4 -14.54 10.52 -15.86
CA MET A 4 -14.06 9.52 -14.89
C MET A 4 -12.76 10.02 -14.23
N PRO A 5 -12.59 9.80 -12.91
CA PRO A 5 -11.35 10.15 -12.25
C PRO A 5 -10.18 9.33 -12.82
N PRO A 6 -8.95 9.88 -12.79
CA PRO A 6 -7.79 9.21 -13.34
C PRO A 6 -7.49 7.90 -12.60
N LEU A 7 -7.25 6.83 -13.36
CA LEU A 7 -6.77 5.55 -12.84
C LEU A 7 -5.37 5.72 -12.26
N THR A 8 -5.27 5.81 -10.93
CA THR A 8 -4.01 6.07 -10.23
C THR A 8 -3.40 4.84 -9.59
N SER A 9 -4.12 3.71 -9.60
CA SER A 9 -3.59 2.42 -9.16
C SER A 9 -2.55 1.93 -10.16
N ARG A 10 -1.39 1.52 -9.64
CA ARG A 10 -0.35 0.89 -10.47
C ARG A 10 -0.95 -0.34 -11.19
N PRO A 11 -0.76 -0.48 -12.51
CA PRO A 11 -1.25 -1.64 -13.24
C PRO A 11 -0.67 -2.93 -12.66
N ALA A 12 -1.45 -4.01 -12.76
CA ALA A 12 -1.02 -5.32 -12.30
C ALA A 12 0.26 -5.73 -13.07
N GLY A 13 1.38 -5.79 -12.36
CA GLY A 13 2.67 -6.29 -12.84
C GLY A 13 3.30 -7.19 -11.77
N ARG A 14 4.59 -7.52 -11.90
CA ARG A 14 5.27 -8.44 -10.96
C ARG A 14 5.27 -7.88 -9.52
N CYS A 15 4.39 -8.41 -8.68
CA CYS A 15 4.37 -8.09 -7.25
C CYS A 15 5.56 -8.76 -6.54
N ARG A 16 6.36 -7.99 -5.79
CA ARG A 16 7.41 -8.52 -4.89
C ARG A 16 6.87 -9.26 -3.65
N LYS A 17 5.60 -9.67 -3.62
CA LYS A 17 4.99 -10.22 -2.40
C LYS A 17 5.56 -11.58 -2.01
N ASN A 18 6.11 -12.32 -2.98
CA ASN A 18 6.68 -13.65 -2.77
C ASN A 18 8.20 -13.65 -3.00
N MET A 19 8.90 -12.64 -2.46
CA MET A 19 10.36 -12.69 -2.46
C MET A 19 10.80 -13.78 -1.49
N ILE A 20 11.48 -14.81 -2.00
CA ILE A 20 12.10 -15.86 -1.18
C ILE A 20 13.38 -15.26 -0.58
N PRO A 21 13.54 -15.24 0.76
CA PRO A 21 14.75 -14.74 1.39
C PRO A 21 15.95 -15.64 1.05
N SER A 22 17.13 -15.03 0.91
CA SER A 22 18.39 -15.75 0.73
C SER A 22 18.92 -16.29 2.08
N THR A 23 19.92 -17.16 2.05
CA THR A 23 20.53 -17.72 3.26
C THR A 23 21.04 -16.61 4.18
N GLY A 24 20.53 -16.53 5.41
CA GLY A 24 20.89 -15.49 6.38
C GLY A 24 19.97 -14.26 6.40
N GLU A 25 18.99 -14.15 5.48
CA GLU A 25 17.96 -13.12 5.54
C GLU A 25 16.79 -13.59 6.42
N PHE A 26 16.63 -12.95 7.58
CA PHE A 26 15.51 -13.23 8.49
C PHE A 26 14.41 -12.18 8.32
N PRO A 27 13.12 -12.58 8.32
CA PRO A 27 12.04 -11.60 8.32
C PRO A 27 12.10 -10.77 9.60
N VAL A 28 12.35 -9.47 9.46
CA VAL A 28 12.30 -8.55 10.60
C VAL A 28 10.89 -8.55 11.17
N SER A 29 10.75 -8.78 12.48
CA SER A 29 9.46 -8.67 13.15
C SER A 29 8.96 -7.23 13.02
N LYS A 30 7.82 -7.05 12.35
CA LYS A 30 7.22 -5.73 12.19
C LYS A 30 6.69 -5.30 13.54
N LYS A 31 7.33 -4.32 14.18
CA LYS A 31 6.79 -3.67 15.38
C LYS A 31 5.47 -2.98 15.00
N THR A 32 4.38 -3.38 15.63
CA THR A 32 3.10 -2.67 15.55
C THR A 32 3.28 -1.32 16.24
N LYS A 33 2.99 -0.24 15.50
CA LYS A 33 2.99 1.11 16.09
C LYS A 33 1.80 1.25 17.02
N LEU A 34 1.97 1.95 18.14
CA LEU A 34 0.86 2.30 19.06
C LEU A 34 -0.19 3.17 18.35
N ILE A 35 0.27 4.13 17.54
CA ILE A 35 -0.59 5.00 16.72
C ILE A 35 -0.50 4.54 15.26
N PRO A 36 -1.61 4.09 14.64
CA PRO A 36 -1.60 3.70 13.24
C PRO A 36 -1.38 4.92 12.34
N ASN A 37 -0.54 4.74 11.30
CA ASN A 37 -0.41 5.73 10.25
C ASN A 37 -1.75 5.91 9.54
N ARG A 38 -2.16 7.16 9.33
CA ARG A 38 -3.35 7.52 8.56
C ARG A 38 -3.00 7.75 7.09
N CYS A 39 -3.92 7.40 6.20
CA CYS A 39 -3.79 7.66 4.78
C CYS A 39 -3.80 9.17 4.51
N GLY A 40 -2.85 9.67 3.72
CA GLY A 40 -2.81 11.09 3.36
C GLY A 40 -3.94 11.57 2.44
N ARG A 41 -4.74 10.67 1.87
CA ARG A 41 -5.90 10.99 1.01
C ARG A 41 -7.20 10.95 1.83
N CYS A 42 -7.59 9.78 2.33
CA CYS A 42 -8.85 9.56 3.04
C CYS A 42 -8.79 9.71 4.57
N ARG A 43 -7.59 9.87 5.15
CA ARG A 43 -7.33 9.83 6.61
C ARG A 43 -7.71 8.52 7.31
N GLY A 44 -8.21 7.51 6.59
CA GLY A 44 -8.46 6.17 7.07
C GLY A 44 -7.18 5.41 7.45
N VAL A 45 -7.36 4.30 8.19
CA VAL A 45 -6.27 3.43 8.67
C VAL A 45 -6.19 2.14 7.84
N GLY A 46 -5.09 1.39 7.98
CA GLY A 46 -4.92 0.08 7.34
C GLY A 46 -4.47 0.10 5.88
N HIS A 47 -4.34 1.28 5.27
CA HIS A 47 -3.81 1.44 3.92
C HIS A 47 -3.02 2.75 3.78
N ASN A 48 -2.25 2.86 2.70
CA ASN A 48 -1.46 4.03 2.35
C ASN A 48 -2.05 4.73 1.12
N ARG A 49 -1.55 5.94 0.80
CA ARG A 49 -2.02 6.75 -0.33
C ARG A 49 -2.02 6.01 -1.68
N SER A 50 -1.08 5.07 -1.86
CA SER A 50 -0.96 4.27 -3.10
C SER A 50 -1.96 3.10 -3.19
N ARG A 51 -2.61 2.71 -2.08
CA ARG A 51 -3.67 1.70 -2.03
C ARG A 51 -5.02 2.30 -1.60
N CYS A 52 -5.14 3.63 -1.66
CA CYS A 52 -6.37 4.33 -1.32
C CYS A 52 -7.34 4.25 -2.49
N ASN A 53 -8.57 3.80 -2.24
CA ASN A 53 -9.62 3.66 -3.25
C ASN A 53 -10.38 4.96 -3.51
N GLU A 54 -10.19 5.98 -2.66
CA GLU A 54 -10.79 7.29 -2.90
C GLU A 54 -10.21 7.96 -4.15
N PRO A 55 -11.08 8.67 -4.91
CA PRO A 55 -10.66 9.46 -6.05
C PRO A 55 -9.67 10.55 -5.63
N ILE A 56 -8.86 11.00 -6.59
CA ILE A 56 -8.05 12.22 -6.45
C ILE A 56 -8.94 13.43 -6.69
#